data_AF-A0A9E3B2Y8-F1
#
_entry.id   AF-A0A9E3B2Y8-F1
#
_cell.length_a   1.000
_cell.length_b   1.000
_cell.length_c   1.000
_cell.angle_alpha   90.00
_cell.angle_beta   90.00
_cell.angle_gamma   90.00
#
_symmetry.space_group_name_H-M   'P 1'
#
loop_
_entity.id
_entity.type
_entity.pdbx_description
1 polymer ?
#
loop_
_entity_poly.entity_id
_entity_poly.type
_entity_poly.pdbx_seq_one_letter_code
_entity_poly.pdbx_strand_id
1 'polypeptide(L)'
;GGDNFQGVLYKIVPNGASSTYVPLHLFCGTCAEGMNPQSSLFMDGSGNIIATSGSGGLNGRGGAVYRWNGNTMEALYSFCATYPPSCLDGNHSEAGVTSDNAGNLFGTTVYGGHHKVPGTNSPPGVVFELTP
;
A
#
# COMPACT_ATOMS: atom_id res chain seq x y z
N GLY A 1 -9.63 -9.24 -9.61
CA GLY A 1 -9.72 -8.27 -10.73
C GLY A 1 -8.37 -7.63 -10.95
N GLY A 2 -8.19 -6.85 -12.02
CA GLY A 2 -6.90 -6.23 -12.37
C GLY A 2 -6.06 -7.08 -13.33
N ASP A 3 -4.97 -6.50 -13.86
CA ASP A 3 -4.05 -7.22 -14.74
C ASP A 3 -3.45 -8.40 -13.98
N ASN A 4 -3.61 -9.62 -14.52
CA ASN A 4 -3.16 -10.85 -13.85
C ASN A 4 -3.65 -10.98 -12.39
N PHE A 5 -4.87 -10.54 -12.10
CA PHE A 5 -5.53 -10.63 -10.78
C PHE A 5 -4.91 -9.78 -9.66
N GLN A 6 -4.12 -8.75 -9.99
CA GLN A 6 -3.36 -7.97 -9.01
C GLN A 6 -4.12 -6.87 -8.27
N GLY A 7 -5.38 -6.61 -8.62
CA GLY A 7 -6.24 -5.64 -7.95
C GLY A 7 -6.72 -4.49 -8.83
N VAL A 8 -7.78 -3.81 -8.39
CA VAL A 8 -8.37 -2.66 -9.10
C VAL A 8 -8.75 -1.61 -8.06
N LEU A 9 -8.34 -0.37 -8.29
CA LEU A 9 -8.98 0.80 -7.66
C LEU A 9 -10.18 1.18 -8.52
N TYR A 10 -11.37 1.23 -7.95
CA TYR A 10 -12.59 1.60 -8.67
C TYR A 10 -13.44 2.57 -7.87
N LYS A 11 -14.22 3.36 -8.59
CA LYS A 11 -15.26 4.23 -8.03
C LYS A 11 -16.60 3.53 -8.12
N ILE A 12 -17.33 3.47 -7.01
CA ILE A 12 -18.75 3.10 -7.03
C ILE A 12 -19.57 4.35 -7.38
N VAL A 13 -20.46 4.21 -8.36
CA VAL A 13 -21.38 5.26 -8.81
C VAL A 13 -22.81 4.82 -8.49
N PRO A 14 -23.46 5.43 -7.48
CA PRO A 14 -24.87 5.18 -7.19
C PRO A 14 -25.76 5.66 -8.34
N ASN A 15 -26.70 4.82 -8.76
CA ASN A 15 -27.70 5.10 -9.79
C ASN A 15 -29.09 4.69 -9.26
N GLY A 16 -29.63 5.53 -8.37
CA GLY A 16 -30.90 5.26 -7.69
C GLY A 16 -30.81 4.01 -6.81
N ALA A 17 -31.61 2.99 -7.11
CA ALA A 17 -31.65 1.72 -6.36
C ALA A 17 -30.51 0.74 -6.71
N SER A 18 -29.63 1.09 -7.66
CA SER A 18 -28.52 0.26 -8.11
C SER A 18 -27.20 1.02 -8.03
N SER A 19 -26.07 0.32 -8.19
CA SER A 19 -24.75 0.93 -8.29
C SER A 19 -23.99 0.32 -9.45
N THR A 20 -23.24 1.15 -10.17
CA THR A 20 -22.22 0.69 -11.12
C THR A 20 -20.83 0.93 -10.54
N TYR A 21 -19.81 0.32 -11.14
CA TYR A 21 -18.42 0.62 -10.81
C TYR A 21 -17.69 1.13 -12.05
N VAL A 22 -16.74 2.03 -11.82
CA VAL A 22 -15.84 2.56 -12.85
C VAL A 22 -14.42 2.25 -12.42
N PRO A 23 -13.65 1.43 -13.17
CA PRO A 23 -12.24 1.20 -12.86
C PRO A 23 -11.47 2.52 -13.02
N LEU A 24 -10.70 2.86 -11.99
CA LEU A 24 -9.84 4.05 -11.95
C LEU A 24 -8.37 3.69 -12.22
N HIS A 25 -7.94 2.52 -11.72
CA HIS A 25 -6.59 2.00 -11.93
C HIS A 25 -6.58 0.48 -11.88
N LEU A 26 -5.85 -0.15 -12.79
CA LEU A 26 -5.55 -1.58 -12.76
C LEU A 26 -4.14 -1.76 -12.21
N PHE A 27 -4.01 -2.45 -11.09
CA PHE A 27 -2.70 -2.78 -10.54
C PHE A 27 -2.04 -3.85 -11.41
N CYS A 28 -0.71 -3.83 -11.47
CA CYS A 28 0.07 -4.80 -12.24
C CYS A 28 1.21 -5.41 -11.40
N GLY A 29 1.65 -6.63 -11.77
CA GLY A 29 2.57 -7.42 -10.95
C GLY A 29 4.01 -6.88 -10.86
N THR A 30 4.39 -5.95 -11.73
CA THR A 30 5.72 -5.32 -11.77
C THR A 30 5.65 -3.80 -11.62
N CYS A 31 4.48 -3.27 -11.24
CA CYS A 31 4.26 -1.85 -11.12
C CYS A 31 4.84 -1.30 -9.80
N ALA A 32 5.22 -0.03 -9.82
CA ALA A 32 5.88 0.63 -8.69
C ALA A 32 4.96 0.77 -7.47
N GLU A 33 3.66 0.97 -7.69
CA GLU A 33 2.62 1.02 -6.66
C GLU A 33 2.29 -0.35 -6.04
N GLY A 34 2.91 -1.41 -6.57
CA GLY A 34 2.75 -2.78 -6.13
C GLY A 34 1.44 -3.44 -6.54
N MET A 35 1.06 -4.46 -5.78
CA MET A 35 -0.06 -5.35 -6.09
C MET A 35 -0.74 -5.86 -4.82
N ASN A 36 -1.95 -6.39 -4.97
CA ASN A 36 -2.84 -6.77 -3.87
C ASN A 36 -3.16 -5.58 -2.95
N PRO A 37 -3.85 -4.53 -3.46
CA PRO A 37 -4.27 -3.37 -2.69
C PRO A 37 -5.43 -3.75 -1.76
N GLN A 38 -5.11 -4.23 -0.57
CA GLN A 38 -6.09 -4.72 0.42
C GLN A 38 -6.34 -3.73 1.57
N SER A 39 -5.56 -2.65 1.64
CA SER A 39 -5.66 -1.67 2.72
C SER A 39 -6.94 -0.83 2.62
N SER A 40 -7.33 -0.23 3.74
CA SER A 40 -8.30 0.88 3.68
C SER A 40 -7.70 2.06 2.91
N LEU A 41 -8.56 2.82 2.24
CA LEU A 41 -8.18 4.03 1.52
C LEU A 41 -8.21 5.23 2.46
N PHE A 42 -7.16 6.04 2.43
CA PHE A 42 -7.13 7.38 3.02
C PHE A 42 -7.33 8.40 1.91
N MET A 43 -8.14 9.43 2.14
CA MET A 43 -8.30 10.55 1.21
C MET A 43 -7.79 11.82 1.87
N ASP A 44 -6.81 12.46 1.25
CA ASP A 44 -6.27 13.72 1.76
C ASP A 44 -7.19 14.90 1.43
N GLY A 45 -6.88 16.07 1.99
CA GLY A 45 -7.66 17.30 1.77
C GLY A 45 -7.64 17.81 0.32
N SER A 46 -6.76 17.29 -0.53
CA SER A 46 -6.69 17.61 -1.96
C SER A 46 -7.45 16.61 -2.83
N GLY A 47 -8.05 15.58 -2.23
CA GLY A 47 -8.78 14.52 -2.93
C GLY A 47 -7.89 13.40 -3.47
N ASN A 48 -6.61 13.34 -3.10
CA ASN A 48 -5.76 12.21 -3.45
C ASN A 48 -6.14 11.00 -2.59
N ILE A 49 -6.14 9.81 -3.19
CA ILE A 49 -6.27 8.54 -2.47
C ILE A 49 -4.87 8.02 -2.14
N ILE A 50 -4.60 7.78 -0.87
CA ILE A 50 -3.35 7.21 -0.38
C ILE A 50 -3.67 5.88 0.32
N ALA A 51 -2.93 4.84 -0.01
CA ALA A 51 -3.16 3.50 0.49
C ALA A 51 -1.91 2.64 0.32
N THR A 52 -1.98 1.38 0.75
CA THR A 52 -0.85 0.46 0.67
C THR A 52 -1.18 -0.78 -0.16
N SER A 53 -0.17 -1.30 -0.83
CA SER A 53 -0.21 -2.59 -1.48
C SER A 53 0.45 -3.64 -0.57
N GLY A 54 -0.19 -4.81 -0.43
CA GLY A 54 0.35 -5.88 0.41
C GLY A 54 1.64 -6.50 -0.15
N SER A 55 1.87 -6.38 -1.45
CA SER A 55 3.04 -6.96 -2.12
C SER A 55 3.43 -6.14 -3.35
N GLY A 56 4.47 -6.57 -4.09
CA GLY A 56 4.98 -5.79 -5.20
C GLY A 56 5.89 -4.65 -4.73
N GLY A 57 5.79 -3.51 -5.42
CA GLY A 57 6.61 -2.32 -5.21
C GLY A 57 7.89 -2.40 -6.01
N LEU A 58 8.69 -1.32 -5.99
CA LEU A 58 9.97 -1.25 -6.68
C LEU A 58 10.97 -2.31 -6.18
N ASN A 59 10.79 -2.79 -4.95
CA ASN A 59 11.62 -3.85 -4.37
C ASN A 59 11.08 -5.27 -4.66
N GLY A 60 9.86 -5.40 -5.19
CA GLY A 60 9.31 -6.65 -5.74
C GLY A 60 8.29 -7.39 -4.85
N ARG A 61 8.51 -7.53 -3.54
CA ARG A 61 7.57 -8.24 -2.63
C ARG A 61 7.25 -7.51 -1.33
N GLY A 62 7.80 -6.32 -1.13
CA GLY A 62 7.64 -5.57 0.12
C GLY A 62 6.26 -4.98 0.32
N GLY A 63 5.58 -4.68 -0.79
CA GLY A 63 4.46 -3.75 -0.78
C GLY A 63 4.95 -2.32 -0.91
N ALA A 64 4.01 -1.41 -1.13
CA ALA A 64 4.29 0.00 -1.33
C ALA A 64 3.21 0.86 -0.65
N VAL A 65 3.58 2.09 -0.28
CA VAL A 65 2.61 3.16 -0.08
C VAL A 65 2.44 3.85 -1.42
N TYR A 66 1.21 3.97 -1.90
CA TYR A 66 0.89 4.59 -3.19
C TYR A 66 -0.09 5.76 -3.04
N ARG A 67 -0.08 6.65 -4.04
CA ARG A 67 -0.98 7.78 -4.18
C ARG A 67 -1.64 7.76 -5.56
N TRP A 68 -2.95 7.91 -5.60
CA TRP A 68 -3.72 8.20 -6.80
C TRP A 68 -4.30 9.62 -6.70
N ASN A 69 -3.99 10.47 -7.68
CA ASN A 69 -4.37 11.89 -7.66
C ASN A 69 -5.58 12.25 -8.52
N GLY A 70 -6.35 11.25 -8.97
CA GLY A 70 -7.41 11.45 -9.96
C GLY A 70 -7.02 11.04 -11.38
N ASN A 71 -5.72 10.99 -11.69
CA ASN A 71 -5.22 10.76 -13.05
C ASN A 71 -4.09 9.72 -13.10
N THR A 72 -3.10 9.83 -12.23
CA THR A 72 -1.92 8.97 -12.22
C THR A 72 -1.76 8.26 -10.88
N MET A 73 -1.16 7.06 -10.95
CA MET A 73 -0.71 6.31 -9.78
C MET A 73 0.78 6.59 -9.53
N GLU A 74 1.14 6.76 -8.26
CA GLU A 74 2.49 7.08 -7.82
C GLU A 74 2.85 6.22 -6.61
N ALA A 75 4.06 5.65 -6.61
CA ALA A 75 4.60 5.00 -5.43
C ALA A 75 5.32 6.04 -4.57
N LEU A 76 4.84 6.26 -3.35
CA LEU A 76 5.46 7.15 -2.37
C LEU A 76 6.60 6.46 -1.63
N TYR A 77 6.44 5.16 -1.36
CA TYR A 77 7.45 4.35 -0.70
C TYR A 77 7.32 2.89 -1.12
N SER A 78 8.43 2.17 -1.24
CA SER A 78 8.43 0.72 -1.45
C SER A 78 9.19 0.07 -0.31
N PHE A 79 8.50 -0.81 0.41
CA PHE A 79 9.10 -1.55 1.52
C PHE A 79 10.08 -2.60 1.01
N CYS A 80 11.01 -3.02 1.86
CA CYS A 80 11.92 -4.10 1.54
C CYS A 80 11.18 -5.41 1.21
N ALA A 81 11.72 -6.17 0.25
CA ALA A 81 11.06 -7.34 -0.32
C ALA A 81 11.57 -8.71 0.15
N THR A 82 12.75 -8.79 0.77
CA THR A 82 13.40 -10.06 1.08
C THR A 82 13.77 -10.16 2.54
N TYR A 83 13.24 -11.18 3.21
CA TYR A 83 13.83 -11.75 4.41
C TYR A 83 14.32 -13.17 4.06
N PRO A 84 15.61 -13.53 4.25
CA PRO A 84 16.80 -12.75 4.68
C PRO A 84 17.62 -12.11 3.52
N PRO A 85 18.47 -11.07 3.74
CA PRO A 85 18.78 -10.37 5.00
C PRO A 85 17.77 -9.25 5.34
N SER A 86 17.63 -8.96 6.63
CA SER A 86 16.53 -8.25 7.29
C SER A 86 15.95 -7.00 6.60
N CYS A 87 14.63 -7.00 6.35
CA CYS A 87 13.82 -5.82 6.02
C CYS A 87 13.55 -4.98 7.27
N LEU A 88 14.37 -3.97 7.53
CA LEU A 88 14.27 -3.13 8.73
C LEU A 88 13.15 -2.09 8.66
N ASP A 89 12.81 -1.65 7.45
CA ASP A 89 11.78 -0.67 7.14
C ASP A 89 10.36 -1.26 7.04
N GLY A 90 10.25 -2.60 7.10
CA GLY A 90 8.98 -3.31 7.06
C GLY A 90 8.80 -4.17 5.81
N ASN A 91 7.75 -5.00 5.82
CA ASN A 91 7.36 -5.88 4.73
C ASN A 91 5.87 -6.26 4.87
N HIS A 92 5.19 -6.40 3.74
CA HIS A 92 3.78 -6.78 3.65
C HIS A 92 2.87 -5.73 4.32
N SER A 93 2.73 -4.56 3.70
CA SER A 93 1.93 -3.46 4.23
C SER A 93 0.46 -3.60 3.84
N GLU A 94 -0.31 -4.32 4.65
CA GLU A 94 -1.75 -4.53 4.42
C GLU A 94 -2.64 -3.50 5.14
N ALA A 95 -2.10 -2.79 6.13
CA ALA A 95 -2.85 -1.80 6.90
C ALA A 95 -2.90 -0.46 6.18
N GLY A 96 -4.03 0.26 6.30
CA GLY A 96 -4.15 1.61 5.76
C GLY A 96 -3.23 2.62 6.46
N VAL A 97 -3.15 3.81 5.88
CA VAL A 97 -2.40 4.95 6.44
C VAL A 97 -3.32 6.01 7.01
N THR A 98 -2.77 6.86 7.89
CA THR A 98 -3.38 8.12 8.35
C THR A 98 -2.36 9.24 8.18
N SER A 99 -2.79 10.50 8.13
CA SER A 99 -1.87 11.64 8.12
C SER A 99 -1.96 12.50 9.38
N ASP A 100 -0.91 13.27 9.67
CA ASP A 100 -0.99 14.43 10.55
C ASP A 100 -1.28 15.73 9.77
N ASN A 101 -1.27 16.86 10.47
CA ASN A 101 -1.49 18.18 9.88
C ASN A 101 -0.28 18.71 9.08
N ALA A 102 0.91 18.12 9.26
CA ALA A 102 2.10 18.45 8.47
C ALA A 102 2.14 17.67 7.15
N GLY A 103 1.25 16.68 6.98
CA GLY A 103 1.21 15.80 5.81
C GLY A 103 2.09 14.56 5.95
N ASN A 104 2.63 14.28 7.14
CA ASN A 104 3.32 13.02 7.41
C ASN A 104 2.30 11.88 7.35
N LEU A 105 2.67 10.76 6.75
CA LEU A 105 1.85 9.55 6.68
C LEU A 105 2.34 8.52 7.69
N PHE A 106 1.42 7.97 8.48
CA PHE A 106 1.69 6.94 9.47
C PHE A 106 0.96 5.66 9.10
N GLY A 107 1.63 4.53 9.27
CA GLY A 107 1.05 3.22 9.01
C GLY A 107 1.84 2.10 9.66
N THR A 108 1.45 0.86 9.36
CA THR A 108 2.12 -0.33 9.88
C THR A 108 2.43 -1.34 8.79
N THR A 109 3.42 -2.18 9.05
CA THR A 109 3.71 -3.38 8.25
C THR A 109 3.44 -4.64 9.08
N VAL A 110 3.14 -5.76 8.42
CA VAL A 110 2.89 -7.04 9.11
C VAL A 110 4.20 -7.67 9.59
N TYR A 111 5.24 -7.61 8.75
CA TYR A 111 6.55 -8.18 9.01
C TYR A 111 7.65 -7.13 8.87
N GLY A 112 8.88 -7.50 9.23
CA GLY A 112 10.07 -6.65 9.13
C GLY A 112 10.56 -6.16 10.48
N GLY A 113 11.30 -5.07 10.52
CA GLY A 113 11.76 -4.44 11.75
C GLY A 113 12.99 -5.05 12.42
N HIS A 114 13.39 -4.43 13.52
CA HIS A 114 14.65 -4.72 14.22
C HIS A 114 14.53 -5.85 15.26
N HIS A 115 13.33 -6.20 15.69
CA HIS A 115 13.15 -7.18 16.76
C HIS A 115 13.26 -8.62 16.22
N LYS A 116 14.19 -9.38 16.80
CA LYS A 116 14.24 -10.82 16.60
C LYS A 116 13.35 -11.50 17.62
N VAL A 117 12.32 -12.21 17.16
CA VAL A 117 11.51 -13.07 18.02
C VAL A 117 12.15 -14.46 18.05
N PRO A 118 12.56 -14.98 19.22
CA PRO A 118 13.14 -16.32 19.31
C PRO A 118 12.19 -17.38 18.74
N GLY A 119 12.70 -18.22 17.85
CA GLY A 119 11.92 -19.31 17.24
C GLY A 119 11.10 -18.93 16.00
N THR A 120 11.16 -17.67 15.53
CA THR A 120 10.56 -17.28 14.24
C THR A 120 11.62 -16.87 13.22
N ASN A 121 11.32 -17.13 11.95
CA ASN A 121 12.08 -16.65 10.80
C ASN A 121 11.45 -15.39 10.21
N SER A 122 10.67 -14.63 10.96
CA SER A 122 10.06 -13.40 10.45
C SER A 122 9.95 -12.41 11.60
N PRO A 123 10.68 -11.29 11.54
CA PRO A 123 10.60 -10.26 12.56
C PRO A 123 9.22 -9.56 12.46
N PRO A 124 8.66 -9.12 13.60
CA PRO A 124 7.35 -8.47 13.66
C PRO A 124 7.46 -7.07 13.05
N GLY A 125 6.46 -6.66 12.29
CA GLY A 125 6.50 -5.40 11.55
C GLY A 125 6.62 -4.14 12.39
N VAL A 126 6.72 -3.01 11.69
CA VAL A 126 7.02 -1.70 12.26
C VAL A 126 5.83 -0.76 12.15
N VAL A 127 5.81 0.26 13.01
CA VAL A 127 5.11 1.52 12.73
C VAL A 127 6.09 2.38 11.92
N PHE A 128 5.63 2.94 10.80
CA PHE A 128 6.43 3.84 9.99
C PHE A 128 5.81 5.24 9.95
N GLU A 129 6.66 6.23 9.69
CA GLU A 129 6.30 7.60 9.33
C GLU A 129 6.96 7.92 7.99
N LEU A 130 6.20 8.42 7.02
CA LEU A 130 6.70 8.99 5.77
C LEU A 130 6.45 10.49 5.77
N THR A 131 7.54 11.26 5.78
CA THR A 131 7.50 12.72 5.69
C THR A 131 7.59 13.16 4.23
N PRO A 132 6.86 14.22 3.81
CA PRO A 132 6.98 14.82 2.48
C PRO A 132 8.39 15.24 2.08
#